data_AF-A0A974PDJ0-F1
#
_entry.id   AF-A0A974PDJ0-F1
#
_cell.length_a   1.000
_cell.length_b   1.000
_cell.length_c   1.000
_cell.angle_alpha   90.00
_cell.angle_beta   90.00
_cell.angle_gamma   90.00
#
_symmetry.space_group_name_H-M   'P 1'
#
loop_
_entity.id
_entity.type
_entity.pdbx_description
1 polymer ?
#
loop_
_entity_poly.entity_id
_entity_poly.type
_entity_poly.pdbx_seq_one_letter_code
_entity_poly.pdbx_strand_id
1 'polypeptide(L)'
;MGDYEQAFIHIYRYADLSWVKEQGEEVEYWKNLFIEWSEANICLTKLWSGDGTVIERYRTYIENHKEEQVTGLLNMMKAANKYNFNVDETLKYFEHEIEESVHELAEGRYNRKLAMDRQANLMFELAQYLLIRQDYDNGLRYLKKAVKDYKQINHEKYKMLAVAANILQHIKSTDN
;
A
#
# COMPACT_ATOMS: atom_id res chain seq x y z
N MET A 1 5.46 15.38 -11.63
CA MET A 1 5.29 15.70 -10.20
C MET A 1 3.82 15.98 -9.98
N GLY A 2 3.22 15.42 -8.93
CA GLY A 2 1.80 15.64 -8.62
C GLY A 2 1.60 17.02 -7.99
N ASP A 3 0.43 17.62 -8.20
CA ASP A 3 0.02 18.86 -7.54
C ASP A 3 -0.56 18.52 -6.16
N TYR A 4 0.32 18.30 -5.19
CA TYR A 4 -0.05 17.92 -3.83
C TYR A 4 -0.75 19.08 -3.07
N GLU A 5 -0.47 20.33 -3.45
CA GLU A 5 -1.10 21.50 -2.87
C GLU A 5 -2.59 21.55 -3.21
N GLN A 6 -2.96 21.28 -4.47
CA GLN A 6 -4.37 21.13 -4.84
C GLN A 6 -5.04 19.93 -4.16
N ALA A 7 -4.33 18.82 -3.97
CA ALA A 7 -4.87 17.67 -3.24
C ALA A 7 -5.25 18.04 -1.79
N PHE A 8 -4.41 18.81 -1.08
CA PHE A 8 -4.73 19.29 0.26
C PHE A 8 -5.95 20.21 0.28
N ILE A 9 -6.12 21.11 -0.69
CA ILE A 9 -7.31 21.98 -0.78
C ILE A 9 -8.59 21.14 -0.84
N HIS A 10 -8.60 20.08 -1.65
CA HIS A 10 -9.76 19.19 -1.73
C HIS A 10 -9.99 18.44 -0.42
N ILE A 11 -8.93 17.98 0.25
CA ILE A 11 -9.05 17.25 1.51
C ILE A 11 -9.61 18.13 2.62
N TYR A 12 -9.09 19.34 2.76
CA TYR A 12 -9.56 20.26 3.81
C TYR A 12 -11.03 20.67 3.63
N ARG A 13 -11.54 20.72 2.39
CA ARG A 13 -12.95 21.06 2.12
C ARG A 13 -13.95 20.04 2.66
N TYR A 14 -13.63 18.76 2.68
CA TYR A 14 -14.50 17.74 3.26
C TYR A 14 -14.09 17.35 4.70
N ALA A 15 -12.90 17.77 5.16
CA ALA A 15 -12.51 17.69 6.56
C ALA A 15 -13.29 18.69 7.44
N ASP A 16 -13.58 19.89 6.89
CA ASP A 16 -14.42 20.87 7.55
C ASP A 16 -15.90 20.62 7.23
N LEU A 17 -16.60 20.08 8.22
CA LEU A 17 -18.04 19.81 8.15
C LEU A 17 -18.87 20.78 8.99
N SER A 18 -18.29 21.92 9.40
CA SER A 18 -18.99 22.96 10.17
C SER A 18 -20.16 23.60 9.39
N TRP A 19 -20.18 23.45 8.06
CA TRP A 19 -21.26 23.91 7.20
C TRP A 19 -22.50 23.01 7.20
N VAL A 20 -22.38 21.75 7.68
CA VAL A 20 -23.50 20.81 7.79
C VAL A 20 -24.37 21.22 8.96
N LYS A 21 -25.64 21.55 8.70
CA LYS A 21 -26.58 22.09 9.72
C LYS A 21 -27.49 21.02 10.30
N GLU A 22 -27.69 19.95 9.53
CA GLU A 22 -28.47 18.78 9.87
C GLU A 22 -27.93 18.15 11.17
N GLN A 23 -28.84 17.62 11.99
CA GLN A 23 -28.54 17.01 13.27
C GLN A 23 -29.19 15.64 13.32
N GLY A 24 -28.57 14.72 14.04
CA GLY A 24 -29.08 13.35 14.21
C GLY A 24 -27.93 12.34 14.29
N GLU A 25 -28.23 11.17 14.83
CA GLU A 25 -27.22 10.11 15.01
C GLU A 25 -26.59 9.69 13.67
N GLU A 26 -27.39 9.55 12.62
CA GLU A 26 -26.90 9.20 11.27
C GLU A 26 -26.01 10.31 10.69
N VAL A 27 -26.38 11.58 10.89
CA VAL A 27 -25.58 12.72 10.41
C VAL A 27 -24.24 12.76 11.11
N GLU A 28 -24.22 12.57 12.43
CA GLU A 28 -22.99 12.56 13.22
C GLU A 28 -22.11 11.35 12.89
N TYR A 29 -22.71 10.19 12.64
CA TYR A 29 -22.02 9.00 12.13
C TYR A 29 -21.27 9.29 10.83
N TRP A 30 -21.96 9.85 9.82
CA TRP A 30 -21.32 10.18 8.54
C TRP A 30 -20.25 11.27 8.69
N LYS A 31 -20.49 12.29 9.52
CA LYS A 31 -19.50 13.35 9.78
C LYS A 31 -18.21 12.78 10.34
N ASN A 32 -18.29 11.88 11.32
CA ASN A 32 -17.12 11.24 11.90
C ASN A 32 -16.33 10.42 10.88
N LEU A 33 -17.01 9.67 10.00
CA LEU A 33 -16.35 8.94 8.91
C LEU A 33 -15.62 9.87 7.93
N PHE A 34 -16.24 10.97 7.51
CA PHE A 34 -15.58 11.93 6.61
C PHE A 34 -14.35 12.59 7.26
N ILE A 35 -14.42 12.88 8.56
CA ILE A 35 -13.26 13.39 9.32
C ILE A 35 -12.14 12.34 9.33
N GLU A 36 -12.44 11.09 9.69
CA GLU A 36 -11.46 10.00 9.70
C GLU A 36 -10.81 9.78 8.32
N TRP A 37 -11.61 9.73 7.25
CA TRP A 37 -11.10 9.62 5.88
C TRP A 37 -10.26 10.83 5.47
N SER A 38 -10.57 12.02 5.99
CA SER A 38 -9.76 13.23 5.73
C SER A 38 -8.36 13.08 6.32
N GLU A 39 -8.25 12.56 7.54
CA GLU A 39 -6.96 12.33 8.20
C GLU A 39 -6.11 11.32 7.44
N ALA A 40 -6.72 10.23 6.99
CA ALA A 40 -6.08 9.21 6.18
C ALA A 40 -5.52 9.79 4.88
N ASN A 41 -6.32 10.60 4.18
CA ASN A 41 -5.92 11.21 2.91
C ASN A 41 -4.86 12.31 3.10
N ILE A 42 -4.86 13.03 4.22
CA ILE A 42 -3.77 13.95 4.59
C ILE A 42 -2.47 13.17 4.75
N CYS A 43 -2.49 12.08 5.53
CA CYS A 43 -1.30 11.24 5.74
C CYS A 43 -0.78 10.68 4.41
N LEU A 44 -1.67 10.15 3.58
CA LEU A 44 -1.33 9.61 2.26
C LEU A 44 -0.70 10.69 1.36
N THR A 45 -1.30 11.88 1.31
CA THR A 45 -0.79 12.99 0.49
C THR A 45 0.60 13.44 0.97
N LYS A 46 0.81 13.53 2.29
CA LYS A 46 2.12 13.81 2.88
C LYS A 46 3.17 12.76 2.52
N LEU A 47 2.85 11.48 2.68
CA LEU A 47 3.74 10.38 2.24
C LEU A 47 4.11 10.50 0.76
N TRP A 48 3.13 10.76 -0.10
CA TRP A 48 3.35 10.89 -1.54
C TRP A 48 4.14 12.15 -1.91
N SER A 49 4.11 13.18 -1.08
CA SER A 49 4.92 14.40 -1.21
C SER A 49 6.35 14.27 -0.67
N GLY A 50 6.69 13.16 -0.02
CA GLY A 50 8.02 12.95 0.55
C GLY A 50 8.15 13.32 2.04
N ASP A 51 7.04 13.55 2.73
CA ASP A 51 7.01 13.74 4.18
C ASP A 51 6.83 12.38 4.89
N GLY A 52 7.93 11.81 5.36
CA GLY A 52 7.93 10.53 6.10
C GLY A 52 7.51 10.67 7.57
N THR A 53 7.29 11.87 8.10
CA THR A 53 6.94 12.07 9.52
C THR A 53 5.58 11.47 9.89
N VAL A 54 4.75 11.18 8.89
CA VAL A 54 3.41 10.61 9.06
C VAL A 54 3.33 9.10 8.94
N ILE A 55 4.46 8.39 8.72
CA ILE A 55 4.49 6.93 8.56
C ILE A 55 3.78 6.24 9.73
N GLU A 56 4.09 6.65 10.96
CA GLU A 56 3.51 6.07 12.16
C GLU A 56 1.99 6.28 12.24
N ARG A 57 1.54 7.52 11.99
CA ARG A 57 0.13 7.85 11.97
C ARG A 57 -0.62 7.06 10.88
N TYR A 58 -0.01 6.89 9.72
CA TYR A 58 -0.59 6.12 8.63
C TYR A 58 -0.62 4.62 8.95
N ARG A 59 0.37 4.09 9.66
CA ARG A 59 0.38 2.71 10.19
C ARG A 59 -0.83 2.48 11.10
N THR A 60 -1.08 3.36 12.05
CA THR A 60 -2.25 3.27 12.95
C THR A 60 -3.58 3.33 12.18
N TYR A 61 -3.66 4.16 11.13
CA TYR A 61 -4.84 4.17 10.26
C TYR A 61 -5.06 2.80 9.59
N ILE A 62 -4.01 2.22 9.00
CA ILE A 62 -4.06 0.91 8.33
C ILE A 62 -4.50 -0.18 9.31
N GLU A 63 -3.95 -0.17 10.52
CA GLU A 63 -4.29 -1.12 11.59
C GLU A 63 -5.77 -1.10 11.95
N ASN A 64 -6.36 0.09 12.06
CA ASN A 64 -7.77 0.26 12.41
C ASN A 64 -8.74 -0.03 11.26
N HIS A 65 -8.25 -0.16 10.02
CA HIS A 65 -9.05 -0.32 8.80
C HIS A 65 -8.59 -1.54 7.99
N LYS A 66 -8.86 -2.74 8.51
CA LYS A 66 -8.44 -4.01 7.91
C LYS A 66 -8.84 -4.15 6.44
N GLU A 67 -9.99 -3.62 6.04
CA GLU A 67 -10.45 -3.67 4.64
C GLU A 67 -9.61 -2.80 3.68
N GLU A 68 -8.91 -1.79 4.20
CA GLU A 68 -8.01 -0.93 3.43
C GLU A 68 -6.54 -1.34 3.58
N GLN A 69 -6.26 -2.40 4.35
CA GLN A 69 -4.89 -2.75 4.74
C GLN A 69 -3.96 -2.96 3.54
N VAL A 70 -4.38 -3.75 2.55
CA VAL A 70 -3.59 -4.01 1.33
C VAL A 70 -3.37 -2.72 0.54
N THR A 71 -4.39 -1.87 0.42
CA THR A 71 -4.29 -0.58 -0.29
C THR A 71 -3.35 0.38 0.44
N GLY A 72 -3.47 0.47 1.76
CA GLY A 72 -2.67 1.33 2.61
C GLY A 72 -1.20 0.91 2.62
N LEU A 73 -0.92 -0.38 2.80
CA LEU A 73 0.44 -0.91 2.71
C LEU A 73 1.04 -0.68 1.32
N LEU A 74 0.27 -0.90 0.25
CA LEU A 74 0.75 -0.63 -1.12
C LEU A 74 1.17 0.82 -1.29
N ASN A 75 0.35 1.77 -0.80
CA ASN A 75 0.66 3.19 -0.89
C ASN A 75 1.90 3.57 -0.06
N MET A 76 2.01 3.02 1.15
CA MET A 76 3.17 3.23 2.01
C MET A 76 4.45 2.70 1.34
N MET A 77 4.40 1.49 0.78
CA MET A 77 5.56 0.87 0.12
C MET A 77 6.01 1.63 -1.13
N LYS A 78 5.06 2.14 -1.93
CA LYS A 78 5.39 3.02 -3.06
C LYS A 78 6.13 4.28 -2.60
N ALA A 79 5.66 4.92 -1.53
CA ALA A 79 6.32 6.10 -0.97
C ALA A 79 7.69 5.75 -0.39
N ALA A 80 7.80 4.63 0.33
CA ALA A 80 9.04 4.15 0.91
C ALA A 80 10.10 3.84 -0.15
N ASN A 81 9.73 3.17 -1.24
CA ASN A 81 10.64 2.91 -2.36
C ASN A 81 11.05 4.20 -3.08
N LYS A 82 10.12 5.13 -3.27
CA LYS A 82 10.38 6.38 -3.99
C LYS A 82 11.29 7.33 -3.21
N TYR A 83 11.09 7.47 -1.91
CA TYR A 83 11.79 8.45 -1.06
C TYR A 83 12.80 7.80 -0.10
N ASN A 84 13.01 6.48 -0.24
CA ASN A 84 13.89 5.68 0.61
C ASN A 84 13.56 5.78 2.11
N PHE A 85 12.28 5.79 2.47
CA PHE A 85 11.88 5.75 3.88
C PHE A 85 12.19 4.39 4.50
N ASN A 86 12.52 4.38 5.79
CA ASN A 86 12.55 3.14 6.57
C ASN A 86 11.14 2.86 7.10
N VAL A 87 10.58 1.72 6.72
CA VAL A 87 9.28 1.21 7.18
C VAL A 87 9.41 -0.20 7.78
N ASP A 88 10.60 -0.61 8.19
CA ASP A 88 10.89 -1.97 8.68
C ASP A 88 10.03 -2.35 9.88
N GLU A 89 9.82 -1.41 10.81
CA GLU A 89 8.93 -1.61 11.96
C GLU A 89 7.47 -1.84 11.54
N THR A 90 7.01 -1.12 10.52
CA THR A 90 5.66 -1.30 9.98
C THR A 90 5.52 -2.65 9.27
N LEU A 91 6.52 -3.06 8.51
CA LEU A 91 6.52 -4.37 7.84
C LEU A 91 6.53 -5.53 8.84
N LYS A 92 7.32 -5.39 9.92
CA LYS A 92 7.32 -6.35 11.01
C LYS A 92 5.96 -6.41 11.72
N TYR A 93 5.31 -5.25 11.90
CA TYR A 93 3.98 -5.18 12.52
C TYR A 93 2.94 -5.98 11.74
N PHE A 94 2.92 -5.85 10.42
CA PHE A 94 1.95 -6.50 9.53
C PHE A 94 2.45 -7.81 8.90
N GLU A 95 3.54 -8.41 9.40
CA GLU A 95 4.19 -9.55 8.75
C GLU A 95 3.20 -10.71 8.54
N HIS A 96 2.41 -11.01 9.57
CA HIS A 96 1.42 -12.07 9.55
C HIS A 96 0.33 -11.81 8.51
N GLU A 97 -0.26 -10.62 8.53
CA GLU A 97 -1.35 -10.26 7.63
C GLU A 97 -0.87 -10.10 6.19
N ILE A 98 0.38 -9.68 5.94
CA ILE A 98 0.99 -9.67 4.60
C ILE A 98 1.11 -11.10 4.05
N GLU A 99 1.44 -12.07 4.90
CA GLU A 99 1.52 -13.47 4.49
C GLU A 99 0.13 -14.10 4.27
N GLU A 100 -0.86 -13.77 5.11
CA GLU A 100 -2.23 -14.32 5.03
C GLU A 100 -3.13 -13.67 3.98
N SER A 101 -2.99 -12.36 3.74
CA SER A 101 -3.81 -11.57 2.80
C SER A 101 -3.73 -12.04 1.34
N VAL A 102 -2.87 -13.03 1.06
CA VAL A 102 -2.79 -13.73 -0.23
C VAL A 102 -4.07 -14.52 -0.56
N HIS A 103 -4.99 -14.73 0.39
CA HIS A 103 -6.18 -15.56 0.18
C HIS A 103 -7.57 -14.89 0.36
N GLU A 104 -7.71 -13.75 1.06
CA GLU A 104 -9.04 -13.26 1.53
C GLU A 104 -9.65 -12.06 0.79
N LEU A 105 -9.01 -11.57 -0.28
CA LEU A 105 -9.47 -10.36 -0.98
C LEU A 105 -10.76 -10.52 -1.83
N ALA A 106 -11.40 -11.69 -1.81
CA ALA A 106 -12.54 -12.00 -2.66
C ALA A 106 -13.91 -11.60 -2.09
N GLU A 107 -14.00 -11.20 -0.81
CA GLU A 107 -15.29 -10.97 -0.13
C GLU A 107 -15.66 -9.48 0.10
N GLY A 108 -14.79 -8.53 -0.31
CA GLY A 108 -14.94 -7.09 -0.02
C GLY A 108 -15.55 -6.20 -1.11
N ARG A 109 -15.58 -4.88 -0.84
CA ARG A 109 -16.13 -3.77 -1.68
C ARG A 109 -15.52 -3.63 -3.10
N TYR A 110 -14.48 -4.39 -3.44
CA TYR A 110 -13.76 -4.28 -4.71
C TYR A 110 -13.98 -5.52 -5.59
N ASN A 111 -14.05 -5.31 -6.90
CA ASN A 111 -13.99 -6.41 -7.87
C ASN A 111 -12.71 -7.22 -7.64
N ARG A 112 -12.84 -8.55 -7.55
CA ARG A 112 -11.75 -9.53 -7.39
C ARG A 112 -10.50 -9.23 -8.22
N LYS A 113 -10.65 -8.82 -9.48
CA LYS A 113 -9.52 -8.49 -10.37
C LYS A 113 -8.72 -7.29 -9.86
N LEU A 114 -9.40 -6.24 -9.38
CA LEU A 114 -8.74 -5.06 -8.81
C LEU A 114 -8.00 -5.43 -7.51
N ALA A 115 -8.62 -6.26 -6.67
CA ALA A 115 -8.01 -6.71 -5.43
C ALA A 115 -6.75 -7.54 -5.69
N MET A 116 -6.82 -8.48 -6.65
CA MET A 116 -5.65 -9.24 -7.12
C MET A 116 -4.55 -8.35 -7.72
N ASP A 117 -4.89 -7.29 -8.48
CA ASP A 117 -3.88 -6.36 -9.00
C ASP A 117 -3.21 -5.57 -7.88
N ARG A 118 -3.96 -5.08 -6.89
CA ARG A 118 -3.40 -4.39 -5.72
C ARG A 118 -2.46 -5.29 -4.93
N GLN A 119 -2.84 -6.54 -4.71
CA GLN A 119 -2.00 -7.53 -4.04
C GLN A 119 -0.72 -7.80 -4.82
N ALA A 120 -0.81 -8.05 -6.13
CA ALA A 120 0.37 -8.27 -6.98
C ALA A 120 1.32 -7.06 -6.96
N ASN A 121 0.77 -5.85 -7.01
CA ASN A 121 1.58 -4.63 -6.88
C ASN A 121 2.21 -4.51 -5.48
N LEU A 122 1.51 -4.87 -4.40
CA LEU A 122 2.07 -4.82 -3.04
C LEU A 122 3.27 -5.76 -2.91
N MET A 123 3.13 -7.01 -3.37
CA MET A 123 4.21 -7.99 -3.38
C MET A 123 5.41 -7.49 -4.20
N PHE A 124 5.17 -6.81 -5.31
CA PHE A 124 6.24 -6.23 -6.13
C PHE A 124 6.96 -5.07 -5.42
N GLU A 125 6.23 -4.17 -4.76
CA GLU A 125 6.84 -3.06 -4.00
C GLU A 125 7.62 -3.58 -2.77
N LEU A 126 7.12 -4.60 -2.07
CA LEU A 126 7.83 -5.29 -1.00
C LEU A 126 9.13 -5.92 -1.50
N ALA A 127 9.07 -6.61 -2.64
CA ALA A 127 10.26 -7.21 -3.25
C ALA A 127 11.33 -6.16 -3.55
N GLN A 128 10.95 -5.04 -4.19
CA GLN A 128 11.89 -3.96 -4.48
C GLN A 128 12.52 -3.38 -3.22
N TYR A 129 11.71 -3.10 -2.20
CA TYR A 129 12.16 -2.52 -0.93
C TYR A 129 13.26 -3.36 -0.26
N LEU A 130 13.03 -4.68 -0.20
CA LEU A 130 13.90 -5.65 0.44
C LEU A 130 15.17 -5.92 -0.40
N LEU A 131 15.02 -6.04 -1.72
CA LEU A 131 16.17 -6.26 -2.63
C LEU A 131 17.15 -5.08 -2.60
N ILE A 132 16.65 -3.84 -2.57
CA ILE A 132 17.49 -2.64 -2.44
C ILE A 132 18.26 -2.64 -1.10
N ARG A 133 17.65 -3.21 -0.06
CA ARG A 133 18.25 -3.39 1.28
C ARG A 133 19.06 -4.66 1.44
N GLN A 134 19.32 -5.38 0.34
CA GLN A 134 20.12 -6.61 0.31
C GLN A 134 19.50 -7.80 1.08
N ASP A 135 18.22 -7.71 1.45
CA ASP A 135 17.46 -8.88 1.92
C ASP A 135 16.97 -9.67 0.70
N TYR A 136 17.90 -10.38 0.08
CA TYR A 136 17.65 -11.11 -1.15
C TYR A 136 16.71 -12.30 -0.97
N ASP A 137 16.71 -12.94 0.21
CA ASP A 137 15.84 -14.08 0.50
C ASP A 137 14.36 -13.67 0.51
N ASN A 138 14.02 -12.68 1.33
CA ASN A 138 12.64 -12.21 1.40
C ASN A 138 12.26 -11.44 0.13
N GLY A 139 13.18 -10.64 -0.43
CA GLY A 139 12.97 -9.92 -1.68
C GLY A 139 12.60 -10.85 -2.85
N LEU A 140 13.36 -11.94 -3.06
CA LEU A 140 13.04 -12.93 -4.08
C LEU A 140 11.74 -13.68 -3.79
N ARG A 141 11.44 -13.97 -2.52
CA ARG A 141 10.19 -14.62 -2.10
C ARG A 141 8.98 -13.80 -2.53
N TYR A 142 8.96 -12.50 -2.23
CA TYR A 142 7.86 -11.61 -2.63
C TYR A 142 7.82 -11.37 -4.14
N LEU A 143 8.97 -11.30 -4.82
CA LEU A 143 9.01 -11.18 -6.28
C LEU A 143 8.34 -12.38 -6.97
N LYS A 144 8.60 -13.59 -6.49
CA LYS A 144 7.96 -14.82 -6.99
C LYS A 144 6.45 -14.81 -6.77
N LYS A 145 5.97 -14.32 -5.62
CA LYS A 145 4.53 -14.12 -5.35
C LYS A 145 3.91 -13.15 -6.37
N ALA A 146 4.53 -11.98 -6.58
CA ALA A 146 4.06 -11.00 -7.56
C ALA A 146 3.98 -11.57 -8.98
N VAL A 147 5.01 -12.29 -9.43
CA VAL A 147 5.02 -12.94 -10.76
C VAL A 147 3.89 -13.97 -10.89
N LYS A 148 3.66 -14.80 -9.86
CA LYS A 148 2.58 -15.78 -9.84
C LYS A 148 1.21 -15.11 -9.99
N ASP A 149 0.99 -14.00 -9.29
CA ASP A 149 -0.28 -13.27 -9.32
C ASP A 149 -0.48 -12.59 -10.68
N TYR A 150 0.54 -11.89 -11.20
CA TYR A 150 0.46 -11.27 -12.52
C TYR A 150 0.22 -12.26 -13.65
N LYS A 151 0.73 -13.50 -13.56
CA LYS A 151 0.44 -14.54 -14.56
C LYS A 151 -1.07 -14.76 -14.75
N GLN A 152 -1.86 -14.58 -13.69
CA GLN A 152 -3.30 -14.80 -13.71
C GLN A 152 -4.11 -13.57 -14.18
N ILE A 153 -3.55 -12.36 -14.05
CA ILE A 153 -4.32 -11.11 -14.22
C ILE A 153 -3.74 -10.14 -15.27
N ASN A 154 -2.44 -10.21 -15.58
CA ASN A 154 -1.73 -9.26 -16.43
C ASN A 154 -0.49 -9.90 -17.10
N HIS A 155 -0.68 -10.41 -18.32
CA HIS A 155 0.32 -11.16 -19.06
C HIS A 155 1.58 -10.34 -19.43
N GLU A 156 1.44 -9.03 -19.67
CA GLU A 156 2.57 -8.16 -20.02
C GLU A 156 3.46 -7.85 -18.81
N LYS A 157 2.87 -7.50 -17.65
CA LYS A 157 3.63 -7.35 -16.40
C LYS A 157 4.32 -8.66 -16.01
N TYR A 158 3.64 -9.79 -16.17
CA TYR A 158 4.21 -11.12 -15.92
C TYR A 158 5.50 -11.37 -16.72
N LYS A 159 5.47 -11.14 -18.05
CA LYS A 159 6.66 -11.37 -18.91
C LYS A 159 7.87 -10.57 -18.45
N MET A 160 7.70 -9.27 -18.18
CA MET A 160 8.81 -8.40 -17.75
C MET A 160 9.40 -8.87 -16.41
N LEU A 161 8.55 -9.15 -15.42
CA LEU A 161 8.99 -9.51 -14.08
C LEU A 161 9.57 -10.93 -13.98
N ALA A 162 9.07 -11.88 -14.78
CA ALA A 162 9.59 -13.24 -14.80
C ALA A 162 11.06 -13.31 -15.25
N VAL A 163 11.45 -12.49 -16.23
CA VAL A 163 12.84 -12.40 -16.68
C VAL A 163 13.73 -11.84 -15.58
N ALA A 164 13.31 -10.75 -14.93
CA ALA A 164 14.07 -10.15 -13.82
C ALA A 164 14.25 -11.12 -12.65
N ALA A 165 13.20 -11.86 -12.28
CA ALA A 165 13.26 -12.85 -11.21
C ALA A 165 14.25 -13.99 -11.50
N ASN A 166 14.29 -14.47 -12.75
CA ASN A 166 15.23 -15.52 -13.16
C ASN A 166 16.68 -15.04 -13.12
N ILE A 167 16.95 -13.81 -13.59
CA ILE A 167 18.30 -13.22 -13.55
C ILE A 167 18.79 -13.09 -12.10
N LEU A 168 17.97 -12.52 -11.22
CA LEU A 168 18.33 -12.36 -9.80
C LEU A 168 18.56 -13.70 -9.10
N GLN A 169 17.76 -14.73 -9.43
CA GLN A 169 17.94 -16.07 -8.90
C GLN A 169 19.27 -16.69 -9.35
N HIS A 170 19.67 -16.50 -10.60
CA HIS A 170 20.94 -16.99 -11.11
C HIS A 170 22.14 -16.29 -10.47
N ILE A 171 22.10 -14.96 -10.32
CA ILE A 171 23.18 -14.19 -9.64
C ILE A 171 23.37 -14.71 -8.21
N LYS A 172 22.28 -14.86 -7.44
CA LYS A 172 22.37 -15.40 -6.08
C LYS A 172 22.96 -16.81 -6.02
N SER A 173 22.66 -17.65 -7.00
CA SER A 173 23.18 -19.02 -7.07
C SER A 173 24.66 -19.10 -7.49
N THR A 174 25.23 -18.04 -8.06
CA THR A 174 26.66 -17.96 -8.41
C THR A 174 27.54 -17.36 -7.32
N ASP A 175 26.94 -16.64 -6.35
CA ASP A 175 27.64 -16.02 -5.22
C ASP A 175 27.76 -16.95 -3.98
N ASN A 176 27.25 -18.18 -4.09
CA ASN A 176 27.24 -19.23 -3.05
C ASN A 176 28.12 -20.42 -3.46
#